data_AF-A0A6C0KBQ7-F1
#
_entry.id   AF-A0A6C0KBQ7-F1
#
_cell.length_a   1.000
_cell.length_b   1.000
_cell.length_c   1.000
_cell.angle_alpha   90.00
_cell.angle_beta   90.00
_cell.angle_gamma   90.00
#
_symmetry.space_group_name_H-M   'P 1'
#
loop_
_entity.id
_entity.type
_entity.pdbx_description
1 polymer ?
#
loop_
_entity_poly.entity_id
_entity_poly.type
_entity_poly.pdbx_seq_one_letter_code
_entity_poly.pdbx_strand_id
1 'polypeptide(L)'
;MSVAKSVSGKKIKECFLSAIEDDKEYTLDDTKKAAVAAFKDALKSGQGKKRAVKVDSDGVAIKKPPSKYNLYIKDEMARLITENPDKERKELMKQAAINWNKSKADAGDATSGAAE
;
A
#
# COMPACT_ATOMS: atom_id res chain seq x y z
N MET A 1 -13.70 18.58 25.54
CA MET A 1 -14.16 19.30 24.33
C MET A 1 -13.75 18.47 23.12
N SER A 2 -14.70 17.96 22.33
CA SER A 2 -14.39 17.22 21.11
C SER A 2 -13.76 18.16 20.09
N VAL A 3 -12.50 17.92 19.74
CA VAL A 3 -11.83 18.67 18.67
C VAL A 3 -12.59 18.39 17.38
N ALA A 4 -13.37 19.37 16.91
CA ALA A 4 -14.00 19.31 15.61
C ALA A 4 -12.88 19.15 14.58
N LYS A 5 -12.84 18.01 13.90
CA LYS A 5 -11.81 17.73 12.92
C LYS A 5 -12.03 18.67 11.73
N SER A 6 -11.14 19.64 11.58
CA SER A 6 -11.17 20.61 10.49
C SER A 6 -10.31 20.10 9.32
N VAL A 7 -10.75 20.40 8.09
CA VAL A 7 -10.06 20.05 6.85
C VAL A 7 -9.95 21.30 6.00
N SER A 8 -8.82 21.46 5.29
CA SER A 8 -8.65 22.61 4.41
C SER A 8 -9.66 22.60 3.26
N GLY A 9 -10.25 23.76 2.97
CA GLY A 9 -11.20 23.92 1.86
C GLY A 9 -10.63 23.50 0.51
N LYS A 10 -9.32 23.72 0.30
CA LYS A 10 -8.60 23.26 -0.90
C LYS A 10 -8.71 21.73 -1.11
N LYS A 11 -8.49 20.93 -0.06
CA LYS A 11 -8.57 19.47 -0.14
C LYS A 11 -10.00 18.99 -0.41
N ILE A 12 -10.98 19.62 0.24
CA ILE A 12 -12.39 19.28 0.02
C ILE A 12 -12.78 19.56 -1.44
N LYS A 13 -12.35 20.70 -2.00
CA LYS A 13 -12.58 21.04 -3.41
C LYS A 13 -11.97 20.03 -4.37
N GLU A 14 -10.71 19.63 -4.15
CA GLU A 14 -10.04 18.62 -4.98
C GLU A 14 -10.76 17.26 -4.93
N CYS A 15 -11.15 16.79 -3.74
CA CYS A 15 -11.92 15.55 -3.60
C CYS A 15 -13.31 15.63 -4.24
N PHE A 16 -13.97 16.79 -4.16
CA PHE A 16 -15.29 16.99 -4.71
C PHE A 16 -15.28 17.07 -6.23
N LEU A 17 -14.33 17.81 -6.81
CA LEU A 17 -14.14 17.87 -8.28
C LEU A 17 -13.79 16.50 -8.85
N SER A 18 -13.07 15.66 -8.10
CA SER A 18 -12.79 14.29 -8.54
C SER A 18 -14.00 13.35 -8.45
N ALA A 19 -15.05 13.73 -7.71
CA ALA A 19 -16.25 12.92 -7.49
C ALA A 19 -17.41 13.30 -8.42
N ILE A 20 -17.30 14.44 -9.11
CA ILE A 20 -18.31 14.95 -10.03
C ILE A 20 -17.79 14.86 -11.45
N GLU A 21 -18.61 14.30 -12.33
CA GLU A 21 -18.36 14.23 -13.77
C GLU A 21 -19.19 15.32 -14.45
N ASP A 22 -18.58 16.07 -15.37
CA ASP A 22 -19.25 17.21 -16.01
C ASP A 22 -20.42 16.80 -16.91
N ASP A 23 -20.38 15.59 -17.48
CA ASP A 23 -21.39 15.07 -18.43
C ASP A 23 -22.59 14.38 -17.74
N LYS A 24 -22.65 14.42 -16.41
CA LYS A 24 -23.67 13.73 -15.62
C LYS A 24 -24.56 14.72 -14.89
N GLU A 25 -25.88 14.54 -15.02
CA GLU A 25 -26.84 15.31 -14.22
C GLU A 25 -26.90 14.75 -12.79
N TYR A 26 -26.81 15.65 -11.81
CA TYR A 26 -26.90 15.32 -10.39
C TYR A 26 -28.11 15.98 -9.77
N THR A 27 -28.87 15.23 -8.97
CA THR A 27 -29.91 15.81 -8.14
C THR A 27 -29.30 16.52 -6.94
N LEU A 28 -30.08 17.40 -6.29
CA LEU A 28 -29.65 18.09 -5.07
C LEU A 28 -29.14 17.11 -3.99
N ASP A 29 -29.76 15.95 -3.87
CA ASP A 29 -29.39 14.96 -2.87
C ASP A 29 -28.11 14.20 -3.26
N ASP A 30 -27.85 14.00 -4.55
CA ASP A 30 -26.59 13.43 -5.01
C ASP A 30 -25.42 14.38 -4.79
N THR A 31 -25.62 15.68 -5.04
CA THR A 31 -24.61 16.71 -4.78
C THR A 31 -24.30 16.82 -3.29
N LYS A 32 -25.32 16.75 -2.42
CA LYS A 32 -25.11 16.69 -0.96
C LYS A 32 -24.32 15.45 -0.54
N LYS A 33 -24.67 14.27 -1.09
CA LYS A 33 -23.93 13.03 -0.82
C LYS A 33 -22.48 13.13 -1.27
N ALA A 34 -22.23 13.66 -2.47
CA ALA A 34 -20.89 13.89 -3.00
C ALA A 34 -20.08 14.86 -2.13
N ALA A 35 -20.69 15.94 -1.64
CA ALA A 35 -20.03 16.91 -0.76
C ALA A 35 -19.66 16.29 0.60
N VAL A 36 -20.57 15.49 1.19
CA VAL A 36 -20.31 14.75 2.43
C VAL A 36 -19.21 13.69 2.24
N ALA A 37 -19.22 12.99 1.12
CA ALA A 37 -18.19 12.01 0.77
C ALA A 37 -16.82 12.70 0.59
N ALA A 38 -16.77 13.78 -0.17
CA ALA A 38 -15.56 14.57 -0.38
C ALA A 38 -14.98 15.10 0.94
N PHE A 39 -15.84 15.59 1.86
CA PHE A 39 -15.39 16.01 3.19
C PHE A 39 -14.80 14.84 4.00
N LYS A 40 -15.48 13.69 4.02
CA LYS A 40 -15.00 12.49 4.73
C LYS A 40 -13.71 11.95 4.15
N ASP A 41 -13.53 12.01 2.84
CA ASP A 41 -12.34 11.51 2.17
C ASP A 41 -11.17 12.48 2.32
N ALA A 42 -11.43 13.80 2.27
CA ALA A 42 -10.44 14.81 2.62
C ALA A 42 -10.01 14.70 4.10
N LEU A 43 -10.92 14.29 5.00
CA LEU A 43 -10.61 13.99 6.41
C LEU A 43 -9.68 12.78 6.56
N LYS A 44 -9.95 11.70 5.81
CA LYS A 44 -9.16 10.45 5.83
C LYS A 44 -7.83 10.60 5.09
N SER A 45 -7.71 11.56 4.18
CA SER A 45 -6.47 11.86 3.44
C SER A 45 -5.29 12.19 4.37
N GLY A 46 -5.55 12.55 5.63
CA GLY A 46 -4.56 12.75 6.69
C GLY A 46 -4.30 11.54 7.61
N GLN A 47 -5.11 10.48 7.58
CA GLN A 47 -5.08 9.38 8.56
C GLN A 47 -4.73 7.99 8.01
N GLY A 48 -4.36 7.87 6.74
CA GLY A 48 -3.92 6.57 6.23
C GLY A 48 -3.28 6.67 4.87
N LYS A 49 -2.00 6.28 4.80
CA LYS A 49 -1.28 5.99 3.56
C LYS A 49 -2.02 4.92 2.74
N LYS A 50 -3.08 5.26 2.02
CA LYS A 50 -3.31 4.62 0.72
C LYS A 50 -2.27 5.24 -0.19
N ARG A 51 -1.13 4.55 -0.34
CA ARG A 51 -0.09 4.94 -1.29
C ARG A 51 -0.79 5.21 -2.61
N ALA A 52 -0.79 6.46 -3.05
CA ALA A 52 -1.22 6.81 -4.40
C ALA A 52 -0.49 5.85 -5.33
N VAL A 53 -1.25 4.98 -5.98
CA VAL A 53 -0.74 4.19 -7.09
C VAL A 53 -0.34 5.24 -8.11
N LYS A 54 0.97 5.41 -8.35
CA LYS A 54 1.38 6.27 -9.47
C LYS A 54 0.79 5.62 -10.72
N VAL A 55 0.14 6.41 -11.55
CA VAL A 55 -0.53 5.97 -12.76
C VAL A 55 0.22 6.64 -13.92
N ASP A 56 0.54 5.88 -14.98
CA ASP A 56 1.14 6.45 -16.19
C ASP A 56 0.11 7.34 -16.93
N SER A 57 0.56 8.08 -17.95
CA SER A 57 -0.29 8.97 -18.76
C SER A 57 -1.53 8.29 -19.35
N ASP A 58 -1.54 6.96 -19.47
CA ASP A 58 -2.64 6.15 -19.99
C ASP A 58 -3.60 5.58 -18.92
N GLY A 59 -3.51 6.04 -17.67
CA GLY A 59 -4.42 5.57 -16.63
C GLY A 59 -4.07 4.18 -16.07
N VAL A 60 -2.93 3.59 -16.47
CA VAL A 60 -2.45 2.30 -15.97
C VAL A 60 -1.60 2.45 -14.72
N ALA A 61 -1.94 1.69 -13.69
CA ALA A 61 -1.20 1.64 -12.43
C ALA A 61 0.28 1.24 -12.67
N ILE A 62 1.22 2.17 -12.40
CA ILE A 62 2.66 1.92 -12.33
C ILE A 62 2.92 1.01 -11.14
N LYS A 63 2.84 -0.29 -11.38
CA LYS A 63 3.33 -1.30 -10.44
C LYS A 63 4.85 -1.17 -10.42
N LYS A 64 5.38 -0.43 -9.45
CA LYS A 64 6.82 -0.45 -9.17
C LYS A 64 7.26 -1.91 -9.10
N PRO A 65 8.32 -2.31 -9.83
CA PRO A 65 8.79 -3.69 -9.79
C PRO A 65 9.05 -4.07 -8.33
N PRO A 66 8.59 -5.25 -7.88
CA PRO A 66 8.86 -5.68 -6.52
C PRO A 66 10.36 -5.66 -6.26
N SER A 67 10.77 -5.15 -5.09
CA SER A 67 12.17 -5.25 -4.66
C SER A 67 12.63 -6.71 -4.66
N LYS A 68 13.93 -6.98 -4.82
CA LYS A 68 14.50 -8.34 -4.76
C LYS A 68 14.04 -9.12 -3.52
N TYR A 69 13.91 -8.44 -2.38
CA TYR A 69 13.35 -9.01 -1.16
C TYR A 69 11.90 -9.47 -1.34
N ASN A 70 11.06 -8.66 -1.97
CA ASN A 70 9.64 -8.98 -2.16
C ASN A 70 9.45 -10.16 -3.12
N LEU A 71 10.32 -10.30 -4.13
CA LEU A 71 10.33 -11.45 -5.01
C LEU A 71 10.70 -12.71 -4.22
N TYR A 72 11.81 -12.66 -3.48
CA TYR A 72 12.26 -13.78 -2.67
C TYR A 72 11.22 -14.21 -1.64
N ILE A 73 10.68 -13.28 -0.86
CA ILE A 73 9.66 -13.60 0.15
C ILE A 73 8.42 -14.19 -0.49
N LYS A 74 8.03 -13.74 -1.69
CA LYS A 74 6.87 -14.31 -2.38
C LYS A 74 7.10 -15.78 -2.73
N ASP A 75 8.27 -16.09 -3.28
CA ASP A 75 8.61 -17.45 -3.70
C ASP A 75 8.82 -18.37 -2.48
N GLU A 76 9.54 -17.89 -1.48
CA GLU A 76 9.80 -18.64 -0.23
C GLU A 76 8.51 -18.88 0.56
N MET A 77 7.63 -17.88 0.64
CA MET A 77 6.30 -18.05 1.27
C MET A 77 5.45 -19.06 0.53
N ALA A 78 5.47 -19.06 -0.81
CA ALA A 78 4.71 -20.04 -1.59
C ALA A 78 5.19 -21.46 -1.27
N ARG A 79 6.52 -21.66 -1.22
CA ARG A 79 7.13 -22.93 -0.83
C ARG A 79 6.74 -23.35 0.60
N LEU A 80 6.85 -22.44 1.57
CA LEU A 80 6.52 -22.70 2.97
C LEU A 80 5.04 -23.02 3.19
N ILE A 81 4.13 -22.38 2.45
CA ILE A 81 2.70 -22.69 2.48
C ILE A 81 2.42 -24.07 1.88
N THR A 82 3.11 -24.44 0.79
CA THR A 82 2.99 -25.78 0.20
C THR A 82 3.52 -26.86 1.13
N GLU A 83 4.66 -26.63 1.78
CA GLU A 83 5.25 -27.59 2.73
C GLU A 83 4.50 -27.64 4.07
N ASN A 84 3.90 -26.52 4.49
CA ASN A 84 3.24 -26.40 5.78
C ASN A 84 1.91 -25.61 5.65
N PRO A 85 0.89 -26.18 5.00
CA PRO A 85 -0.40 -25.50 4.80
C PRO A 85 -1.15 -25.26 6.12
N ASP A 86 -0.79 -25.98 7.18
CA ASP A 86 -1.41 -25.90 8.51
C ASP A 86 -0.78 -24.83 9.42
N LYS A 87 0.39 -24.29 9.05
CA LYS A 87 1.08 -23.28 9.86
C LYS A 87 0.49 -21.90 9.61
N GLU A 88 0.41 -21.09 10.67
CA GLU A 88 -0.06 -19.71 10.57
C GLU A 88 0.84 -18.93 9.60
N ARG A 89 0.23 -18.21 8.66
CA ARG A 89 0.92 -17.37 7.67
C ARG A 89 1.93 -16.39 8.29
N LYS A 90 1.71 -15.93 9.52
CA LYS A 90 2.67 -15.08 10.25
C LYS A 90 3.97 -15.81 10.59
N GLU A 91 3.87 -17.07 11.02
CA GLU A 91 5.04 -17.88 11.34
C GLU A 91 5.84 -18.22 10.07
N LEU A 92 5.14 -18.55 8.97
CA LEU A 92 5.78 -18.74 7.66
C LEU A 92 6.49 -17.46 7.19
N MET A 93 5.89 -16.28 7.43
CA MET A 93 6.51 -15.00 7.07
C MET A 93 7.76 -14.70 7.90
N LYS A 94 7.77 -15.05 9.19
CA LYS A 94 8.99 -14.97 10.02
C LYS A 94 10.07 -15.90 9.49
N GLN A 95 9.71 -17.14 9.16
CA GLN A 95 10.65 -18.12 8.60
C GLN A 95 11.23 -17.66 7.27
N ALA A 96 10.41 -17.15 6.35
CA ALA A 96 10.88 -16.60 5.08
C ALA A 96 11.84 -15.41 5.27
N ALA A 97 11.57 -14.52 6.24
CA ALA A 97 12.45 -13.40 6.55
C ALA A 97 13.79 -13.86 7.15
N ILE A 98 13.78 -14.87 8.02
CA ILE A 98 15.00 -15.50 8.54
C ILE A 98 15.79 -16.13 7.39
N ASN A 99 15.12 -16.84 6.49
CA ASN A 99 15.78 -17.51 5.36
C ASN A 99 16.42 -16.50 4.39
N TRP A 100 15.77 -15.36 4.15
CA TRP A 100 16.36 -14.25 3.40
C TRP A 100 17.62 -13.70 4.06
N ASN A 101 17.60 -13.52 5.38
CA ASN A 101 18.75 -12.98 6.10
C ASN A 101 19.93 -13.97 6.10
N LYS A 102 19.65 -15.28 6.15
CA LYS A 102 20.65 -16.34 5.94
C LYS A 102 21.20 -16.34 4.53
N SER A 103 20.32 -16.31 3.52
CA SER A 103 20.74 -16.22 2.10
C SER A 103 21.60 -14.98 1.80
N LYS A 104 21.40 -13.88 2.54
CA LYS A 104 22.29 -12.71 2.50
C LYS A 104 23.65 -12.93 3.16
N ALA A 105 23.70 -13.70 4.24
CA ALA A 105 24.95 -14.05 4.92
C ALA A 105 25.77 -15.03 4.07
N ASP A 106 25.14 -16.04 3.48
CA ASP A 106 25.79 -16.97 2.55
C ASP A 106 26.26 -16.30 1.24
N ALA A 107 25.63 -15.21 0.82
CA ALA A 107 26.07 -14.41 -0.33
C ALA A 107 27.13 -13.35 0.02
N GLY A 108 27.42 -13.14 1.31
CA GLY A 108 28.43 -12.20 1.82
C GLY A 108 29.74 -12.86 2.27
N ASP A 109 29.78 -14.19 2.40
CA ASP A 109 30.93 -14.94 2.91
C ASP A 109 31.79 -15.57 1.79
N ALA A 110 31.94 -14.88 0.67
CA ALA A 110 32.95 -15.20 -0.35
C ALA A 110 34.11 -14.18 -0.39
N THR A 111 34.14 -13.19 0.52
CA THR A 111 35.23 -12.19 0.58
C THR A 111 35.48 -11.66 2.00
N SER A 112 35.96 -12.52 2.90
CA SER A 112 36.95 -12.20 3.97
C SER A 112 37.04 -13.44 4.87
N GLY A 113 38.04 -14.29 4.79
CA GLY A 113 39.45 -13.90 4.87
C GLY A 113 39.89 -14.05 6.32
N ALA A 114 40.62 -15.14 6.54
CA ALA A 114 41.30 -15.55 7.76
C ALA A 114 41.95 -14.41 8.57
N ALA A 115 41.84 -14.52 9.90
CA ALA A 115 42.88 -14.25 10.91
C ALA A 115 42.16 -14.41 12.27
N GLU A 116 42.29 -15.57 12.89
CA GLU A 116 43.28 -15.88 13.94
C GLU A 116 42.80 -15.42 15.33
#